data_AF-A0A2P2KEF6-F1
#
_entry.id   AF-A0A2P2KEF6-F1
#
_cell.length_a   1.000
_cell.length_b   1.000
_cell.length_c   1.000
_cell.angle_alpha   90.00
_cell.angle_beta   90.00
_cell.angle_gamma   90.00
#
_symmetry.space_group_name_H-M   'P 1'
#
loop_
_entity.id
_entity.type
_entity.pdbx_description
1 polymer ?
#
loop_
_entity_poly.entity_id
_entity_poly.type
_entity_poly.pdbx_seq_one_letter_code
_entity_poly.pdbx_strand_id
1 'polypeptide(L)'
;MAMLSMPFSFSNLNLRRANRCSGKAFANAKGETAATAGGVRVTEGEGNLPKIVLTSPHGSEADIYLFGGCVTSWKVDGGKDLLFVRPDAVFNKKKPISGGIPHCFPQFGPGPIQQHGFARNMDWSIVDSENVEDIPVVTLELKDGPYSRAMWDFSFQALYKVILDTKSISTELRITNTDNKPFSFNTALHTYFCVSNINASLKISSYTCLNN
;
A
#
# COMPACT_ATOMS: atom_id res chain seq x y z
N MET A 1 -44.64 32.29 -40.31
CA MET A 1 -44.52 30.83 -40.05
C MET A 1 -43.52 30.69 -38.91
N ALA A 2 -44.02 30.33 -37.73
CA ALA A 2 -43.32 30.48 -36.45
C ALA A 2 -42.24 29.41 -36.24
N MET A 3 -41.10 29.82 -35.67
CA MET A 3 -40.10 28.89 -35.12
C MET A 3 -40.58 28.36 -33.76
N LEU A 4 -40.63 27.03 -33.62
CA LEU A 4 -40.87 26.33 -32.36
C LEU A 4 -39.53 25.81 -31.83
N SER A 5 -39.05 26.39 -30.73
CA SER A 5 -37.93 25.87 -29.94
C SER A 5 -38.46 24.87 -28.91
N MET A 6 -37.98 23.63 -28.93
CA MET A 6 -38.18 22.65 -27.86
C MET A 6 -37.03 22.72 -26.84
N PRO A 7 -37.29 22.70 -25.52
CA PRO A 7 -36.23 22.55 -24.53
C PRO A 7 -35.94 21.06 -24.27
N PHE A 8 -34.65 20.70 -24.25
CA PHE A 8 -34.19 19.41 -23.75
C PHE A 8 -34.15 19.43 -22.22
N SER A 9 -34.78 18.45 -21.60
CA SER A 9 -34.79 18.19 -20.17
C SER A 9 -33.55 17.40 -19.77
N PHE A 10 -32.75 17.94 -18.84
CA PHE A 10 -31.67 17.20 -18.18
C PHE A 10 -32.23 16.51 -16.93
N SER A 11 -32.22 15.19 -16.92
CA SER A 11 -32.50 14.37 -15.73
C SER A 11 -31.29 14.36 -14.79
N ASN A 12 -31.53 14.77 -13.55
CA ASN A 12 -30.57 14.72 -12.45
C ASN A 12 -30.17 13.27 -12.14
N LEU A 13 -28.90 12.92 -12.34
CA LEU A 13 -28.30 11.75 -11.72
C LEU A 13 -27.75 12.14 -10.34
N ASN A 14 -28.41 11.61 -9.31
CA ASN A 14 -28.01 11.72 -7.91
C ASN A 14 -26.62 11.09 -7.70
N LEU A 15 -25.58 11.92 -7.57
CA LEU A 15 -24.31 11.51 -6.99
C LEU A 15 -24.51 11.32 -5.49
N ARG A 16 -24.57 10.05 -5.06
CA ARG A 16 -24.51 9.69 -3.64
C ARG A 16 -23.15 10.10 -3.08
N ARG A 17 -23.22 10.86 -1.98
CA ARG A 17 -22.13 11.44 -1.22
C ARG A 17 -21.25 10.33 -0.63
N ALA A 18 -20.04 10.14 -1.15
CA ALA A 18 -19.01 9.32 -0.52
C ALA A 18 -18.57 10.00 0.79
N ASN A 19 -18.57 9.24 1.89
CA ASN A 19 -18.09 9.72 3.18
C ASN A 19 -16.55 9.81 3.15
N ARG A 20 -16.05 11.03 2.97
CA ARG A 20 -14.64 11.38 3.06
C ARG A 20 -14.27 11.63 4.52
N CYS A 21 -13.65 10.67 5.20
CA CYS A 21 -13.06 10.91 6.52
C CYS A 21 -11.67 11.55 6.34
N SER A 22 -11.61 12.88 6.43
CA SER A 22 -10.33 13.61 6.57
C SER A 22 -9.96 13.68 8.05
N GLY A 23 -9.01 12.85 8.48
CA GLY A 23 -8.45 12.87 9.83
C GLY A 23 -6.98 13.30 9.80
N LYS A 24 -6.67 14.49 10.30
CA LYS A 24 -5.30 14.91 10.63
C LYS A 24 -4.90 14.35 12.01
N ALA A 25 -3.64 13.90 12.09
CA ALA A 25 -2.79 13.73 13.28
C ALA A 25 -3.37 12.98 14.50
N PHE A 26 -2.91 11.76 14.74
CA PHE A 26 -3.13 11.06 16.01
C PHE A 26 -1.86 11.10 16.87
N ALA A 27 -1.96 11.83 17.99
CA ALA A 27 -1.06 11.72 19.12
C ALA A 27 -1.40 10.47 19.95
N ASN A 28 -0.37 9.93 20.59
CA ASN A 28 -0.33 8.69 21.34
C ASN A 28 -1.37 8.61 22.48
N ALA A 29 -2.17 7.54 22.53
CA ALA A 29 -2.94 7.16 23.72
C ALA A 29 -3.20 5.64 23.75
N LYS A 30 -3.02 5.06 24.94
CA LYS A 30 -3.13 3.63 25.27
C LYS A 30 -4.55 3.09 25.05
N GLY A 31 -4.62 1.88 24.48
CA GLY A 31 -5.53 0.80 24.84
C GLY A 31 -7.03 1.05 24.76
N GLU A 32 -7.63 0.74 23.62
CA GLU A 32 -8.91 0.01 23.50
C GLU A 32 -9.11 -0.41 22.03
N THR A 33 -9.33 -1.71 21.80
CA THR A 33 -9.43 -2.33 20.47
C THR A 33 -10.76 -1.97 19.82
N ALA A 34 -10.87 -0.75 19.30
CA ALA A 34 -12.00 -0.35 18.46
C ALA A 34 -11.88 -1.07 17.10
N ALA A 35 -12.85 -1.92 16.77
CA ALA A 35 -13.10 -2.30 15.40
C ALA A 35 -13.51 -1.03 14.64
N THR A 36 -12.55 -0.39 13.95
CA THR A 36 -12.81 0.74 13.08
C THR A 36 -13.72 0.25 11.96
N ALA A 37 -14.95 0.77 11.91
CA ALA A 37 -15.86 0.58 10.80
C ALA A 37 -15.13 0.89 9.49
N GLY A 38 -15.02 -0.10 8.60
CA GLY A 38 -14.33 0.04 7.31
C GLY A 38 -13.23 -0.99 7.01
N GLY A 39 -12.98 -1.98 7.87
CA GLY A 39 -12.07 -3.08 7.56
C GLY A 39 -10.58 -2.69 7.51
N VAL A 40 -10.22 -1.54 8.09
CA VAL A 40 -8.83 -1.07 8.22
C VAL A 40 -8.54 -0.82 9.70
N ARG A 41 -7.49 -1.45 10.23
CA ARG A 41 -7.08 -1.29 11.63
C ARG A 41 -5.56 -1.14 11.74
N VAL A 42 -5.10 -0.12 12.46
CA VAL A 42 -3.69 0.00 12.84
C VAL A 42 -3.46 -0.68 14.18
N THR A 43 -2.42 -1.48 14.29
CA THR A 43 -2.07 -2.23 15.51
C THR A 43 -0.56 -2.48 15.56
N GLU A 44 -0.07 -3.04 16.67
CA GLU A 44 1.31 -3.54 16.76
C GLU A 44 1.38 -4.98 16.24
N GLY A 45 2.45 -5.26 15.48
CA GLY A 45 2.82 -6.59 15.01
C GLY A 45 4.01 -7.16 15.78
N GLU A 46 4.70 -8.12 15.15
CA GLU A 46 5.95 -8.66 15.66
C GLU A 46 7.00 -7.56 15.87
N GLY A 47 7.76 -7.69 16.96
CA GLY A 47 8.78 -6.72 17.35
C GLY A 47 8.22 -5.33 17.70
N ASN A 48 6.93 -5.24 18.04
CA ASN A 48 6.21 -4.00 18.36
C ASN A 48 6.26 -2.99 17.21
N LEU A 49 6.39 -3.46 15.97
CA LEU A 49 6.36 -2.60 14.80
C LEU A 49 4.90 -2.28 14.44
N PRO A 50 4.61 -1.03 14.06
CA PRO A 50 3.26 -0.67 13.63
C PRO A 50 2.93 -1.38 12.31
N LYS A 51 1.74 -1.98 12.27
CA LYS A 51 1.17 -2.63 11.09
C LYS A 51 -0.28 -2.22 10.90
N ILE A 52 -0.75 -2.37 9.68
CA ILE A 52 -2.15 -2.27 9.29
C ILE A 52 -2.67 -3.68 9.06
N VAL A 53 -3.87 -3.96 9.56
CA VAL A 53 -4.65 -5.14 9.24
C VAL A 53 -5.82 -4.67 8.36
N LEU A 54 -5.89 -5.19 7.14
CA LEU A 54 -7.05 -5.08 6.28
C LEU A 54 -7.90 -6.33 6.46
N THR A 55 -9.23 -6.17 6.58
CA THR A 55 -10.19 -7.26 6.68
C THR A 55 -11.33 -6.99 5.70
N SER A 56 -11.50 -7.87 4.72
CA SER A 56 -12.63 -7.80 3.78
C SER A 56 -13.91 -8.35 4.42
N PRO A 57 -15.10 -8.02 3.89
CA PRO A 57 -16.39 -8.44 4.46
C PRO A 57 -16.58 -9.95 4.47
N HIS A 58 -15.86 -10.64 3.60
CA HIS A 58 -15.92 -12.08 3.40
C HIS A 58 -14.73 -12.80 4.02
N GLY A 59 -14.04 -12.21 5.00
CA GLY A 59 -13.03 -12.88 5.83
C GLY A 59 -11.61 -12.95 5.24
N SER A 60 -11.35 -12.29 4.10
CA SER A 60 -9.98 -12.12 3.60
C SER A 60 -9.23 -11.14 4.52
N GLU A 61 -7.99 -11.44 4.88
CA GLU A 61 -7.17 -10.60 5.74
C GLU A 61 -5.78 -10.35 5.14
N ALA A 62 -5.26 -9.13 5.30
CA ALA A 62 -3.89 -8.80 4.93
C ALA A 62 -3.19 -7.96 6.00
N ASP A 63 -1.94 -8.30 6.29
CA ASP A 63 -1.07 -7.53 7.19
C ASP A 63 -0.07 -6.71 6.39
N ILE A 64 0.03 -5.41 6.69
CA ILE A 64 0.99 -4.49 6.06
C ILE A 64 1.80 -3.80 7.15
N TYR A 65 3.11 -4.06 7.22
CA TYR A 65 4.00 -3.32 8.13
C TYR A 65 4.35 -1.96 7.53
N LEU A 66 4.29 -0.92 8.36
CA LEU A 66 4.71 0.42 7.94
C LEU A 66 6.22 0.46 7.66
N PHE A 67 7.01 -0.30 8.42
CA PHE A 67 8.41 -0.50 8.09
C PHE A 67 8.54 -1.24 6.77
N GLY A 68 9.15 -0.57 5.79
CA GLY A 68 9.32 -1.04 4.43
C GLY A 68 8.03 -1.05 3.60
N GLY A 69 6.88 -0.59 4.11
CA GLY A 69 5.60 -0.60 3.38
C GLY A 69 5.23 -2.00 2.88
N CYS A 70 5.56 -3.03 3.66
CA CYS A 70 5.60 -4.41 3.21
C CYS A 70 4.33 -5.17 3.59
N VAL A 71 3.64 -5.74 2.61
CA VAL A 71 2.56 -6.71 2.86
C VAL A 71 3.21 -8.03 3.27
N THR A 72 2.96 -8.51 4.48
CA THR A 72 3.64 -9.69 5.04
C THR A 72 2.75 -10.93 5.14
N SER A 73 1.43 -10.75 5.16
CA SER A 73 0.45 -11.85 5.19
C SER A 73 -0.71 -11.51 4.28
N TRP A 74 -1.22 -12.50 3.56
CA TRP A 74 -2.52 -12.42 2.90
C TRP A 74 -3.21 -13.78 2.97
N LYS A 75 -4.37 -13.81 3.61
CA LYS A 75 -5.19 -15.00 3.81
C LYS A 75 -6.55 -14.76 3.19
N VAL A 76 -7.04 -15.73 2.42
CA VAL A 76 -8.47 -15.82 2.09
C VAL A 76 -9.20 -16.49 3.24
N ASP A 77 -10.51 -16.30 3.36
CA ASP A 77 -11.31 -16.86 4.45
C ASP A 77 -11.12 -18.36 4.64
N GLY A 78 -10.90 -18.78 5.89
CA GLY A 78 -10.56 -20.15 6.28
C GLY A 78 -9.26 -20.72 5.67
N GLY A 79 -8.49 -19.91 4.93
CA GLY A 79 -7.33 -20.32 4.17
C GLY A 79 -6.01 -20.22 4.92
N LYS A 80 -4.98 -20.83 4.34
CA LYS A 80 -3.58 -20.60 4.74
C LYS A 80 -3.09 -19.26 4.18
N ASP A 81 -2.01 -18.76 4.76
CA ASP A 81 -1.31 -17.59 4.22
C ASP A 81 -0.78 -17.90 2.81
N LEU A 82 -1.08 -17.01 1.88
CA LEU A 82 -0.66 -17.09 0.49
C LEU A 82 0.71 -16.43 0.28
N LEU A 83 1.14 -15.60 1.23
CA LEU A 83 2.48 -15.02 1.24
C LEU A 83 3.40 -15.82 2.15
N PHE A 84 4.68 -15.85 1.79
CA PHE A 84 5.71 -16.49 2.59
C PHE A 84 6.59 -15.44 3.25
N VAL A 85 6.62 -15.46 4.58
CA VAL A 85 7.62 -14.78 5.39
C VAL A 85 8.52 -15.85 5.99
N ARG A 86 9.83 -15.64 5.89
CA ARG A 86 10.80 -16.59 6.44
C ARG A 86 10.59 -16.74 7.95
N PRO A 87 10.68 -17.95 8.51
CA PRO A 87 10.58 -18.17 9.96
C PRO A 87 11.64 -17.41 10.79
N ASP A 88 12.77 -17.06 10.18
CA ASP A 88 13.85 -16.28 10.79
C ASP A 88 13.87 -14.80 10.36
N ALA A 89 12.76 -14.31 9.80
CA ALA A 89 12.57 -12.88 9.56
C ALA A 89 12.62 -12.13 10.90
N VAL A 90 13.22 -10.93 10.88
CA VAL A 90 13.40 -10.12 12.08
C VAL A 90 12.67 -8.80 11.90
N PHE A 91 11.79 -8.47 12.84
CA PHE A 91 10.96 -7.28 12.83
C PHE A 91 11.52 -6.23 13.80
N ASN A 92 12.69 -5.65 13.51
CA ASN A 92 13.35 -4.69 14.41
C ASN A 92 13.91 -3.45 13.71
N LYS A 93 13.49 -3.21 12.46
CA LYS A 93 13.95 -2.11 11.59
C LYS A 93 15.46 -2.09 11.25
N LYS A 94 16.26 -3.06 11.72
CA LYS A 94 17.71 -3.12 11.41
C LYS A 94 17.99 -3.66 10.01
N LYS A 95 17.09 -4.50 9.48
CA LYS A 95 17.17 -5.07 8.14
C LYS A 95 15.76 -5.17 7.55
N PRO A 96 15.62 -5.27 6.21
CA PRO A 96 14.31 -5.48 5.59
C PRO A 96 13.64 -6.76 6.08
N ILE A 97 12.31 -6.74 6.16
CA ILE A 97 11.51 -7.93 6.46
C ILE A 97 11.76 -8.95 5.34
N SER A 98 12.07 -10.19 5.73
CA SER A 98 12.49 -11.24 4.80
C SER A 98 11.31 -12.10 4.36
N GLY A 99 10.56 -11.60 3.37
CA GLY A 99 9.40 -12.25 2.77
C GLY A 99 8.25 -11.28 2.54
N GLY A 100 7.06 -11.78 2.21
CA GLY A 100 5.91 -10.95 1.87
C GLY A 100 6.07 -10.26 0.51
N ILE A 101 5.82 -8.96 0.44
CA ILE A 101 5.96 -8.11 -0.76
C ILE A 101 6.93 -6.94 -0.50
N PRO A 102 8.25 -7.16 -0.42
CA PRO A 102 9.21 -6.08 -0.24
C PRO A 102 9.35 -5.19 -1.47
N HIS A 103 9.56 -3.89 -1.24
CA HIS A 103 9.87 -2.92 -2.30
C HIS A 103 11.35 -2.94 -2.66
N CYS A 104 11.65 -3.05 -3.95
CA CYS A 104 12.95 -2.73 -4.51
C CYS A 104 12.85 -1.34 -5.15
N PHE A 105 13.45 -0.30 -4.57
CA PHE A 105 13.44 1.05 -5.13
C PHE A 105 14.55 1.87 -4.46
N PRO A 106 15.30 2.71 -5.20
CA PRO A 106 15.22 3.01 -6.64
C PRO A 106 16.09 2.07 -7.51
N GLN A 107 16.53 0.94 -6.97
CA GLN A 107 17.40 -0.02 -7.64
C GLN A 107 16.83 -1.44 -7.49
N PHE A 108 16.94 -2.25 -8.53
CA PHE A 108 16.67 -3.70 -8.45
C PHE A 108 17.98 -4.47 -8.56
N GLY A 109 18.19 -5.42 -7.64
CA GLY A 109 19.43 -6.20 -7.59
C GLY A 109 20.64 -5.41 -7.07
N PRO A 110 21.86 -5.94 -7.30
CA PRO A 110 23.11 -5.25 -7.00
C PRO A 110 23.31 -3.99 -7.85
N GLY A 111 24.08 -3.02 -7.35
CA GLY A 111 24.36 -1.77 -8.07
C GLY A 111 25.07 -0.73 -7.21
N PRO A 112 25.05 0.56 -7.60
CA PRO A 112 25.77 1.64 -6.91
C PRO A 112 25.34 1.86 -5.46
N ILE A 113 24.09 1.58 -5.12
CA ILE A 113 23.58 1.62 -3.74
C ILE A 113 23.34 0.19 -3.23
N GLN A 114 22.99 0.08 -1.95
CA GLN A 114 22.66 -1.20 -1.32
C GLN A 114 21.68 -2.04 -2.18
N GLN A 115 21.85 -3.36 -2.15
CA GLN A 115 21.07 -4.27 -2.98
C GLN A 115 19.56 -4.03 -2.81
N HIS A 116 18.85 -3.93 -3.95
CA HIS A 116 17.42 -3.60 -4.03
C HIS A 116 17.02 -2.21 -3.51
N GLY A 117 17.96 -1.28 -3.37
CA GLY A 117 17.68 0.07 -2.91
C GLY A 117 17.22 0.12 -1.45
N PHE A 118 16.47 1.16 -1.08
CA PHE A 118 16.22 1.54 0.31
C PHE A 118 14.76 1.61 0.73
N ALA A 119 13.80 1.52 -0.18
CA ALA A 119 12.38 1.66 0.17
C ALA A 119 11.92 0.64 1.24
N ARG A 120 12.46 -0.59 1.20
CA ARG A 120 12.23 -1.66 2.18
C ARG A 120 12.94 -1.49 3.53
N ASN A 121 13.71 -0.41 3.69
CA ASN A 121 14.47 -0.08 4.91
C ASN A 121 13.94 1.17 5.62
N MET A 122 12.90 1.80 5.09
CA MET A 122 12.35 3.06 5.60
C MET A 122 10.93 2.85 6.11
N ASP A 123 10.52 3.66 7.08
CA ASP A 123 9.12 3.70 7.49
C ASP A 123 8.28 4.46 6.47
N TRP A 124 7.16 3.86 6.09
CA TRP A 124 6.13 4.47 5.27
C TRP A 124 5.04 5.06 6.16
N SER A 125 4.39 6.12 5.70
CA SER A 125 3.30 6.79 6.41
C SER A 125 1.96 6.48 5.76
N ILE A 126 0.90 6.35 6.55
CA ILE A 126 -0.46 6.24 6.01
C ILE A 126 -0.92 7.63 5.56
N VAL A 127 -1.31 7.77 4.30
CA VAL A 127 -1.81 9.05 3.76
C VAL A 127 -3.28 9.01 3.38
N ASP A 128 -3.83 7.81 3.18
CA ASP A 128 -5.25 7.61 2.94
C ASP A 128 -5.71 6.22 3.40
N SER A 129 -6.95 6.12 3.84
CA SER A 129 -7.61 4.86 4.14
C SER A 129 -9.10 5.00 3.84
N GLU A 130 -9.58 4.14 2.97
CA GLU A 130 -10.96 4.18 2.48
C GLU A 130 -11.57 2.78 2.55
N ASN A 131 -12.89 2.73 2.56
CA ASN A 131 -13.65 1.53 2.31
C ASN A 131 -14.61 1.86 1.17
N VAL A 132 -14.39 1.25 0.01
CA VAL A 132 -15.15 1.52 -1.22
C VAL A 132 -16.00 0.29 -1.51
N GLU A 133 -17.32 0.41 -1.35
CA GLU A 133 -18.24 -0.71 -1.57
C GLU A 133 -17.84 -1.96 -0.77
N ASP A 134 -17.55 -1.76 0.52
CA ASP A 134 -17.11 -2.78 1.47
C ASP A 134 -15.68 -3.33 1.21
N ILE A 135 -14.96 -2.82 0.21
CA ILE A 135 -13.56 -3.19 -0.07
C ILE A 135 -12.62 -2.26 0.73
N PRO A 136 -11.86 -2.77 1.71
CA PRO A 136 -10.88 -1.99 2.46
C PRO A 136 -9.67 -1.65 1.59
N VAL A 137 -9.22 -0.40 1.71
CA VAL A 137 -8.13 0.16 0.93
C VAL A 137 -7.27 1.05 1.83
N VAL A 138 -5.95 0.97 1.65
CA VAL A 138 -5.01 1.89 2.29
C VAL A 138 -3.98 2.38 1.28
N THR A 139 -3.59 3.65 1.39
CA THR A 139 -2.48 4.23 0.64
C THR A 139 -1.38 4.66 1.59
N LEU A 140 -0.18 4.13 1.36
CA LEU A 140 1.03 4.50 2.07
C LEU A 140 1.88 5.46 1.24
N GLU A 141 2.68 6.28 1.90
CA GLU A 141 3.61 7.22 1.29
C GLU A 141 5.03 7.00 1.83
N LEU A 142 5.99 7.05 0.90
CA LEU A 142 7.40 7.23 1.18
C LEU A 142 7.90 8.48 0.43
N LYS A 143 8.62 9.35 1.15
CA LYS A 143 9.31 10.53 0.61
C LYS A 143 10.80 10.45 0.88
N ASP A 144 11.57 11.28 0.19
CA ASP A 144 12.98 11.43 0.49
C ASP A 144 13.21 12.00 1.90
N GLY A 145 14.33 11.61 2.49
CA GLY A 145 14.82 12.11 3.77
C GLY A 145 16.32 11.88 3.89
N PRO A 146 16.95 12.24 5.03
CA PRO A 146 18.40 12.18 5.17
C PRO A 146 19.03 10.83 4.78
N TYR A 147 18.36 9.72 5.15
CA TYR A 147 18.82 8.37 4.83
C TYR A 147 18.82 8.08 3.32
N SER A 148 17.72 8.37 2.61
CA SER A 148 17.64 8.13 1.17
C SER A 148 18.55 9.09 0.40
N ARG A 149 18.59 10.38 0.79
CA ARG A 149 19.39 11.42 0.13
C ARG A 149 20.89 11.15 0.22
N ALA A 150 21.35 10.49 1.28
CA ALA A 150 22.75 10.06 1.41
C ALA A 150 23.17 8.99 0.38
N MET A 151 22.21 8.20 -0.15
CA MET A 151 22.47 7.15 -1.14
C MET A 151 22.09 7.57 -2.56
N TRP A 152 21.01 8.35 -2.69
CA TRP A 152 20.42 8.78 -3.96
C TRP A 152 19.81 10.17 -3.76
N ASP A 153 20.55 11.21 -4.16
CA ASP A 153 20.24 12.62 -3.89
C ASP A 153 19.18 13.20 -4.84
N PHE A 154 17.98 12.65 -4.75
CA PHE A 154 16.78 13.13 -5.46
C PHE A 154 15.59 13.23 -4.51
N SER A 155 14.72 14.22 -4.76
CA SER A 155 13.39 14.31 -4.17
C SER A 155 12.39 13.47 -4.95
N PHE A 156 11.62 12.66 -4.24
CA PHE A 156 10.62 11.78 -4.83
C PHE A 156 9.42 11.62 -3.90
N GLN A 157 8.29 11.21 -4.49
CA GLN A 157 7.14 10.71 -3.76
C GLN A 157 6.77 9.32 -4.29
N ALA A 158 6.71 8.34 -3.40
CA ALA A 158 6.22 7.01 -3.70
C ALA A 158 4.89 6.78 -2.98
N LEU A 159 3.83 6.51 -3.73
CA LEU A 159 2.51 6.15 -3.21
C LEU A 159 2.26 4.67 -3.46
N TYR A 160 1.97 3.93 -2.41
CA TYR A 160 1.68 2.50 -2.45
C TYR A 160 0.25 2.23 -1.98
N LYS A 161 -0.63 1.90 -2.92
CA LYS A 161 -2.04 1.58 -2.66
C LYS A 161 -2.22 0.08 -2.55
N VAL A 162 -2.86 -0.38 -1.47
CA VAL A 162 -3.24 -1.79 -1.24
C VAL A 162 -4.75 -1.88 -1.14
N ILE A 163 -5.33 -2.76 -1.95
CA ILE A 163 -6.77 -3.02 -2.03
C ILE A 163 -6.98 -4.50 -1.74
N LEU A 164 -7.78 -4.82 -0.73
CA LEU A 164 -8.05 -6.21 -0.36
C LEU A 164 -9.49 -6.58 -0.68
N ASP A 165 -9.66 -7.40 -1.71
CA ASP A 165 -10.92 -8.03 -2.05
C ASP A 165 -11.04 -9.41 -1.37
N THR A 166 -12.19 -10.05 -1.52
CA THR A 166 -12.57 -11.37 -1.01
C THR A 166 -11.57 -12.47 -1.34
N LYS A 167 -11.04 -12.48 -2.58
CA LYS A 167 -10.13 -13.53 -3.08
C LYS A 167 -8.93 -12.99 -3.82
N SER A 168 -8.72 -11.68 -3.79
CA SER A 168 -7.57 -11.06 -4.45
C SER A 168 -7.05 -9.90 -3.62
N ILE A 169 -5.74 -9.68 -3.70
CA ILE A 169 -5.10 -8.45 -3.25
C ILE A 169 -4.55 -7.74 -4.49
N SER A 170 -4.82 -6.44 -4.60
CA SER A 170 -4.27 -5.58 -5.64
C SER A 170 -3.35 -4.54 -5.00
N THR A 171 -2.21 -4.33 -5.62
CA THR A 171 -1.20 -3.39 -5.16
C THR A 171 -0.77 -2.49 -6.30
N GLU A 172 -0.74 -1.19 -6.08
CA GLU A 172 -0.27 -0.19 -7.05
C GLU A 172 0.86 0.62 -6.43
N LEU A 173 1.99 0.74 -7.13
CA LEU A 173 3.09 1.62 -6.75
C LEU A 173 3.23 2.73 -7.79
N ARG A 174 3.04 3.98 -7.35
CA ARG A 174 3.25 5.18 -8.16
C ARG A 174 4.45 5.94 -7.65
N ILE A 175 5.40 6.24 -8.53
CA ILE A 175 6.55 7.08 -8.24
C ILE A 175 6.38 8.39 -9.00
N THR A 176 6.52 9.50 -8.28
CA THR A 176 6.50 10.85 -8.83
C THR A 176 7.84 11.51 -8.57
N ASN A 177 8.45 12.04 -9.64
CA ASN A 177 9.61 12.92 -9.50
C ASN A 177 9.15 14.27 -8.95
N THR A 178 9.59 14.60 -7.74
CA THR A 178 9.33 15.89 -7.08
C THR A 178 10.58 16.76 -6.98
N ASP A 179 11.69 16.30 -7.57
CA ASP A 179 12.92 17.05 -7.71
C ASP A 179 12.83 18.03 -8.89
N ASN A 180 13.73 18.99 -8.90
CA ASN A 180 13.98 19.91 -10.00
C ASN A 180 14.93 19.31 -11.07
N LYS A 181 15.49 18.13 -10.82
CA LYS A 181 16.32 17.36 -11.75
C LYS A 181 15.56 16.12 -12.24
N PRO A 182 15.70 15.71 -13.50
CA PRO A 182 15.24 14.39 -13.93
C PRO A 182 16.06 13.29 -13.24
N PHE A 183 15.41 12.18 -12.90
CA PHE A 183 16.09 10.98 -12.43
C PHE A 183 15.63 9.73 -13.17
N SER A 184 16.42 8.67 -13.09
CA SER A 184 16.06 7.32 -13.53
C SER A 184 16.13 6.36 -12.36
N PHE A 185 15.28 5.34 -12.37
CA PHE A 185 15.21 4.35 -11.32
C PHE A 185 14.74 3.00 -11.87
N ASN A 186 15.00 1.95 -11.11
CA ASN A 186 14.34 0.65 -11.27
C ASN A 186 13.45 0.41 -10.05
N THR A 187 12.33 -0.29 -10.27
CA THR A 187 11.48 -0.73 -9.17
C THR A 187 10.97 -2.14 -9.38
N ALA A 188 10.72 -2.85 -8.28
CA ALA A 188 10.04 -4.14 -8.29
C ALA A 188 9.34 -4.40 -6.95
N LEU A 189 8.19 -5.09 -7.01
CA LEU A 189 7.59 -5.76 -5.86
C LEU A 189 8.11 -7.20 -5.81
N HIS A 190 8.95 -7.51 -4.82
CA HIS A 190 9.66 -8.79 -4.75
C HIS A 190 8.85 -9.86 -4.02
N THR A 191 7.68 -10.21 -4.55
CA THR A 191 6.68 -11.07 -3.89
C THR A 191 7.17 -12.50 -3.60
N TYR A 192 7.02 -12.94 -2.35
CA TYR A 192 7.28 -14.31 -1.90
C TYR A 192 5.96 -15.04 -1.70
N PHE A 193 5.68 -16.03 -2.53
CA PHE A 193 4.48 -16.85 -2.42
C PHE A 193 4.71 -18.08 -1.54
N CYS A 194 3.69 -18.43 -0.74
CA CYS A 194 3.63 -19.70 -0.06
C CYS A 194 3.06 -20.77 -1.01
N VAL A 195 3.92 -21.67 -1.50
CA VAL A 195 3.52 -22.72 -2.45
C VAL A 195 3.11 -23.97 -1.69
N SER A 196 1.90 -23.96 -1.12
CA SER A 196 1.24 -25.19 -0.65
C SER A 196 -0.22 -25.18 -1.12
N ASN A 197 -0.50 -25.87 -2.24
CA ASN A 197 -1.82 -26.00 -2.89
C ASN A 197 -2.53 -24.67 -3.23
N ILE A 198 -2.23 -24.08 -4.38
CA ILE A 198 -2.74 -22.76 -4.78
C ILE A 198 -4.02 -22.90 -5.61
N ASN A 199 -5.16 -22.52 -5.01
CA ASN A 199 -6.40 -22.10 -5.72
C ASN A 199 -6.64 -20.59 -5.46
N ALA A 200 -5.63 -19.74 -5.72
CA ALA A 200 -5.70 -18.29 -5.50
C ALA A 200 -5.11 -17.52 -6.69
N SER A 201 -5.63 -16.32 -6.97
CA SER A 201 -5.17 -15.45 -8.06
C SER A 201 -4.62 -14.13 -7.52
N LEU A 202 -3.39 -13.77 -7.90
CA LEU A 202 -2.83 -12.45 -7.64
C LEU A 202 -2.92 -11.60 -8.91
N LYS A 203 -3.43 -10.37 -8.78
CA LYS A 203 -3.40 -9.38 -9.85
C LYS A 203 -2.51 -8.22 -9.46
N ILE A 204 -1.32 -8.17 -10.05
CA ILE A 204 -0.43 -7.01 -9.96
C ILE A 204 -0.82 -6.05 -11.08
N SER A 205 -1.41 -4.89 -10.74
CA SER A 205 -1.84 -3.92 -11.74
C SER A 205 -0.88 -2.73 -11.76
N SER A 206 -0.10 -2.65 -12.84
CA SER A 206 0.65 -1.49 -13.38
C SER A 206 1.60 -0.70 -12.48
N TYR A 207 2.77 -0.38 -13.03
CA TYR A 207 3.59 0.74 -12.56
C TYR A 207 3.24 1.95 -13.42
N THR A 208 2.90 3.08 -12.81
CA THR A 208 2.75 4.35 -13.53
C THR A 208 3.81 5.31 -13.06
N CYS A 209 4.76 5.60 -13.94
CA CYS A 209 5.67 6.73 -13.79
C CYS A 209 4.99 7.94 -14.43
N LEU A 210 4.63 8.93 -13.62
CA LEU A 210 4.17 10.22 -14.13
C LEU A 210 5.40 11.12 -14.21
N ASN A 211 5.84 11.41 -15.43
CA ASN A 211 6.77 12.52 -15.67
C ASN A 211 5.90 13.78 -15.79
N ASN A 212 6.14 14.76 -14.92
CA ASN A 212 5.69 16.12 -15.16
C ASN A 212 6.63 16.82 -16.15
#